data_AF-G3AHY7-F1
#
_entry.id   AF-G3AHY7-F1
#
_cell.length_a   1.000
_cell.length_b   1.000
_cell.length_c   1.000
_cell.angle_alpha   90.00
_cell.angle_beta   90.00
_cell.angle_gamma   90.00
#
_symmetry.space_group_name_H-M   'P 1'
#
loop_
_entity.id
_entity.type
_entity.pdbx_description
1 polymer ?
#
loop_
_entity_poly.entity_id
_entity_poly.type
_entity_poly.pdbx_seq_one_letter_code
_entity_poly.pdbx_strand_id
1 'polypeptide(L)'
;MFALARISLVRGTRLVNIKRGKGTKRRKDLDDPTHPNNLLQLEIQEFAKQMGVATANILNWDDFIVHEFFEMKGKNIEVNTMIHGMTTSGVGVALVPKCDYTVGFNGDLTDKYTVVFVPKTYTGDEVTITVKKHFEMHAEGEVLKVHNLGKNPLRNNDLIKCRHFETCNGCQLQMVPHEEQLNFKQTIIQRAYNYFYPEIFNSWEDEKTKFGRVISSPLQYGYRTKITPHSAYYKGRDNLVIGFQSVNSFETADIEQCPISSLEINKKYAERREEFINDYLAMRQIDKHVARVGHYFSFRNSIHIDRNTRQIQQIAVEGQQKIITERVEKYYYQFDASSFFQTNSSILPLVLKYIRTHIKSTKAPIDNLVDTYCGVGFFGIALNKDVKKKVLGIELGSKMIEFAKHNVKLNKLDAERIQFTDGDASNIFQNQHLEDMKGQNNMVIVDPSRTGSNKQFMTQLLEFEPELIVYVSCNVFTQARDLEMFEKLQGKSNVKYRVKDVVGFDFFPQTKHVETVAILEKV
;
A
#
# COMPACT_ATOMS: atom_id res chain seq x y z
N MET A 1 14.24 -28.96 23.23
CA MET A 1 14.15 -30.10 24.16
C MET A 1 12.96 -29.80 25.07
N PHE A 2 12.09 -30.79 25.37
CA PHE A 2 10.71 -30.74 25.93
C PHE A 2 9.69 -31.19 24.87
N ALA A 3 9.46 -32.50 24.71
CA ALA A 3 8.67 -33.45 25.53
C ALA A 3 7.19 -33.47 25.09
N LEU A 4 6.91 -34.33 24.10
CA LEU A 4 5.57 -34.72 23.65
C LEU A 4 4.99 -35.72 24.65
N ALA A 5 3.91 -35.36 25.33
CA ALA A 5 3.05 -36.31 26.04
C ALA A 5 1.99 -36.86 25.07
N ARG A 6 2.01 -38.18 24.90
CA ARG A 6 0.99 -38.99 24.23
C ARG A 6 -0.29 -39.01 25.08
N ILE A 7 -1.45 -38.80 24.47
CA ILE A 7 -2.71 -39.35 24.97
C ILE A 7 -3.26 -40.31 23.91
N SER A 8 -3.51 -41.53 24.38
CA SER A 8 -3.98 -42.68 23.63
C SER A 8 -5.51 -42.70 23.64
N LEU A 9 -6.14 -42.74 22.47
CA LEU A 9 -7.50 -43.26 22.31
C LEU A 9 -7.50 -44.32 21.19
N VAL A 10 -7.59 -45.57 21.64
CA VAL A 10 -7.89 -46.78 20.89
C VAL A 10 -9.39 -46.71 20.55
N ARG A 11 -9.87 -46.78 19.30
CA ARG A 11 -9.92 -47.98 18.46
C ARG A 11 -10.42 -47.59 17.04
N GLY A 12 -9.66 -47.95 16.01
CA GLY A 12 -10.21 -48.40 14.72
C GLY A 12 -10.60 -47.37 13.65
N THR A 13 -9.64 -46.65 13.07
CA THR A 13 -9.54 -46.44 11.60
C THR A 13 -8.20 -45.79 11.24
N ARG A 14 -7.60 -46.23 10.12
CA ARG A 14 -6.23 -45.91 9.67
C ARG A 14 -5.97 -44.40 9.61
N LEU A 15 -5.10 -43.89 10.48
CA LEU A 15 -4.39 -42.62 10.27
C LEU A 15 -3.49 -42.79 9.05
N VAL A 16 -3.94 -42.26 7.91
CA VAL A 16 -3.11 -42.08 6.72
C VAL A 16 -2.02 -41.08 7.08
N ASN A 17 -0.77 -41.49 6.88
CA ASN A 17 0.45 -40.70 7.05
C ASN A 17 0.29 -39.25 6.55
N ILE A 18 0.02 -38.32 7.45
CA ILE A 18 0.31 -36.91 7.22
C ILE A 18 1.84 -36.82 7.26
N LYS A 19 2.47 -36.80 6.07
CA LYS A 19 3.88 -36.45 5.94
C LYS A 19 4.05 -35.12 6.68
N ARG A 20 4.82 -35.13 7.78
CA ARG A 20 5.40 -33.91 8.36
C ARG A 20 6.06 -33.17 7.19
N GLY A 21 5.45 -32.06 6.78
CA GLY A 21 6.04 -31.19 5.77
C GLY A 21 7.45 -30.88 6.24
N LYS A 22 8.45 -31.29 5.45
CA LYS A 22 9.82 -30.84 5.65
C LYS A 22 9.74 -29.33 5.79
N GLY A 23 10.26 -28.79 6.90
CA GLY A 23 10.26 -27.37 7.18
C GLY A 23 10.59 -26.61 5.90
N THR A 24 9.63 -25.83 5.42
CA THR A 24 9.86 -24.90 4.33
C THR A 24 11.06 -24.08 4.77
N LYS A 25 12.09 -23.97 3.93
CA LYS A 25 13.20 -23.02 4.13
C LYS A 25 12.58 -21.74 4.69
N ARG A 26 12.92 -21.34 5.91
CA ARG A 26 12.48 -20.03 6.44
C ARG A 26 12.77 -19.04 5.33
N ARG A 27 11.73 -18.46 4.72
CA ARG A 27 11.91 -17.44 3.69
C ARG A 27 12.66 -16.32 4.41
N LYS A 28 13.82 -15.90 3.88
CA LYS A 28 14.57 -14.75 4.39
C LYS A 28 13.66 -13.52 4.59
N ASP A 29 12.57 -13.45 3.83
CA ASP A 29 11.54 -12.42 3.89
C ASP A 29 10.84 -12.29 5.27
N LEU A 30 10.84 -13.32 6.12
CA LEU A 30 10.27 -13.25 7.48
C LEU A 30 11.20 -12.57 8.49
N ASP A 31 12.48 -12.40 8.16
CA ASP A 31 13.47 -11.75 9.03
C ASP A 31 13.28 -10.23 9.06
N ASP A 32 12.57 -9.65 8.09
CA ASP A 32 12.22 -8.23 8.08
C ASP A 32 11.14 -7.95 9.15
N PRO A 33 11.43 -7.13 10.17
CA PRO A 33 10.48 -6.84 11.23
C PRO A 33 9.24 -6.09 10.72
N THR A 34 9.31 -5.46 9.54
CA THR A 34 8.20 -4.77 8.88
C THR A 34 7.42 -5.67 7.90
N HIS A 35 7.72 -6.97 7.86
CA HIS A 35 6.94 -7.93 7.08
C HIS A 35 5.46 -7.92 7.52
N PRO A 36 4.48 -8.02 6.60
CA PRO A 36 3.05 -7.94 6.93
C PRO A 36 2.59 -8.87 8.05
N ASN A 37 3.11 -10.10 8.10
CA ASN A 37 2.79 -11.03 9.18
C ASN A 37 3.28 -10.54 10.54
N ASN A 38 4.49 -9.97 10.63
CA ASN A 38 5.08 -9.47 11.87
C ASN A 38 4.31 -8.22 12.36
N LEU A 39 3.98 -7.31 11.42
CA LEU A 39 3.10 -6.17 11.67
C LEU A 39 1.76 -6.60 12.24
N LEU A 40 1.12 -7.60 11.64
CA LEU A 40 -0.16 -8.12 12.11
C LEU A 40 -0.09 -8.63 13.56
N GLN A 41 1.02 -9.28 13.93
CA GLN A 41 1.22 -9.74 15.31
C GLN A 41 1.28 -8.55 16.29
N LEU A 42 2.05 -7.51 15.93
CA LEU A 42 2.16 -6.29 16.73
C LEU A 42 0.80 -5.61 16.91
N GLU A 43 0.01 -5.51 15.83
CA GLU A 43 -1.32 -4.90 15.87
C GLU A 43 -2.30 -5.68 16.75
N ILE A 44 -2.29 -7.02 16.66
CA ILE A 44 -3.15 -7.86 17.50
C ILE A 44 -2.77 -7.71 18.98
N GLN A 45 -1.47 -7.67 19.28
CA GLN A 45 -0.97 -7.49 20.65
C GLN A 45 -1.28 -6.10 21.20
N GLU A 46 -1.10 -5.05 20.39
CA GLU A 46 -1.49 -3.68 20.73
C GLU A 46 -2.99 -3.61 21.05
N PHE A 47 -3.83 -4.19 20.17
CA PHE A 47 -5.28 -4.23 20.33
C PHE A 47 -5.69 -4.99 21.60
N ALA A 48 -5.13 -6.18 21.84
CA ALA A 48 -5.42 -6.97 23.04
C ALA A 48 -5.08 -6.19 24.31
N LYS A 49 -3.92 -5.51 24.33
CA LYS A 49 -3.50 -4.65 25.44
C LYS A 49 -4.46 -3.48 25.65
N GLN A 50 -4.90 -2.81 24.59
CA GLN A 50 -5.90 -1.73 24.65
C GLN A 50 -7.24 -2.22 25.22
N MET A 51 -7.59 -3.47 24.96
CA MET A 51 -8.80 -4.11 25.49
C MET A 51 -8.65 -4.69 26.89
N GLY A 52 -7.46 -4.59 27.50
CA GLY A 52 -7.20 -5.16 28.82
C GLY A 52 -7.17 -6.69 28.85
N VAL A 53 -6.97 -7.33 27.69
CA VAL A 53 -6.94 -8.79 27.56
C VAL A 53 -5.51 -9.27 27.36
N ALA A 54 -5.10 -10.27 28.16
CA ALA A 54 -3.78 -10.88 27.99
C ALA A 54 -3.67 -11.61 26.65
N THR A 55 -2.52 -11.52 25.97
CA THR A 55 -2.30 -12.19 24.68
C THR A 55 -2.58 -13.70 24.74
N ALA A 56 -2.27 -14.36 25.86
CA ALA A 56 -2.55 -15.79 26.05
C ALA A 56 -4.05 -16.14 26.00
N ASN A 57 -4.94 -15.18 26.28
CA ASN A 57 -6.39 -15.37 26.28
C ASN A 57 -7.02 -15.16 24.91
N ILE A 58 -6.28 -14.64 23.93
CA ILE A 58 -6.74 -14.51 22.54
C ILE A 58 -6.21 -15.60 21.59
N LEU A 59 -5.25 -16.42 22.05
CA LEU A 59 -4.66 -17.48 21.24
C LEU A 59 -5.67 -18.56 20.90
N ASN A 60 -5.70 -18.98 19.64
CA ASN A 60 -6.44 -20.13 19.15
C ASN A 60 -5.51 -21.34 19.15
N TRP A 61 -5.71 -22.25 20.10
CA TRP A 61 -4.92 -23.48 20.22
C TRP A 61 -5.24 -24.47 19.09
N ASP A 62 -4.32 -25.38 18.80
CA ASP A 62 -4.46 -26.36 17.71
C ASP A 62 -5.78 -27.14 17.79
N ASP A 63 -6.14 -27.64 18.98
CA ASP A 63 -7.39 -28.39 19.18
C ASP A 63 -8.65 -27.53 18.89
N PHE A 64 -8.59 -26.24 19.22
CA PHE A 64 -9.64 -25.29 18.90
C PHE A 64 -9.72 -25.08 17.39
N ILE A 65 -8.60 -24.78 16.72
CA ILE A 65 -8.56 -24.58 15.27
C ILE A 65 -9.05 -25.84 14.52
N VAL A 66 -8.66 -27.03 14.99
CA VAL A 66 -9.13 -28.31 14.43
C VAL A 66 -10.63 -28.47 14.62
N HIS A 67 -11.16 -28.20 15.82
CA HIS A 67 -12.61 -28.20 16.08
C HIS A 67 -13.34 -27.25 15.13
N GLU A 68 -12.90 -26.00 15.02
CA GLU A 68 -13.49 -25.02 14.09
C GLU A 68 -13.48 -25.54 12.64
N PHE A 69 -12.34 -26.09 12.20
CA PHE A 69 -12.15 -26.54 10.82
C PHE A 69 -13.00 -27.76 10.43
N PHE A 70 -13.32 -28.65 11.38
CA PHE A 70 -14.10 -29.86 11.10
C PHE A 70 -15.57 -29.74 11.52
N GLU A 71 -15.83 -29.18 12.70
CA GLU A 71 -17.16 -29.16 13.32
C GLU A 71 -17.96 -27.89 13.02
N MET A 72 -17.29 -26.77 12.72
CA MET A 72 -17.94 -25.51 12.32
C MET A 72 -17.90 -25.25 10.82
N LYS A 73 -17.25 -26.12 10.04
CA LYS A 73 -17.17 -25.97 8.58
C LYS A 73 -18.55 -25.93 7.93
N GLY A 74 -18.86 -24.79 7.31
CA GLY A 74 -20.13 -24.57 6.62
C GLY A 74 -21.30 -24.19 7.54
N LYS A 75 -21.06 -24.05 8.85
CA LYS A 75 -22.03 -23.43 9.77
C LYS A 75 -21.82 -21.92 9.74
N ASN A 76 -22.85 -21.17 9.35
CA ASN A 76 -22.86 -19.71 9.47
C ASN A 76 -23.22 -19.36 10.90
N ILE A 77 -22.22 -19.25 11.77
CA ILE A 77 -22.44 -18.89 13.16
C ILE A 77 -22.39 -17.37 13.28
N GLU A 78 -23.53 -16.81 13.62
CA GLU A 78 -23.76 -15.37 13.73
C GLU A 78 -23.45 -14.89 15.15
N VAL A 79 -22.66 -13.82 15.25
CA VAL A 79 -22.29 -13.21 16.52
C VAL A 79 -22.56 -11.72 16.45
N ASN A 80 -23.21 -11.17 17.48
CA ASN A 80 -23.34 -9.73 17.65
C ASN A 80 -22.11 -9.20 18.40
N THR A 81 -21.47 -8.17 17.85
CA THR A 81 -20.28 -7.57 18.44
C THR A 81 -20.15 -6.10 18.04
N MET A 82 -19.17 -5.41 18.62
CA MET A 82 -18.81 -4.04 18.28
C MET A 82 -17.41 -4.01 17.67
N ILE A 83 -17.21 -3.14 16.69
CA ILE A 83 -15.89 -2.87 16.13
C ILE A 83 -15.17 -1.85 17.02
N HIS A 84 -14.11 -2.30 17.68
CA HIS A 84 -13.38 -1.52 18.68
C HIS A 84 -12.22 -0.72 18.10
N GLY A 85 -11.79 -1.04 16.89
CA GLY A 85 -10.66 -0.36 16.24
C GLY A 85 -10.47 -0.78 14.80
N MET A 86 -9.43 -0.23 14.18
CA MET A 86 -9.00 -0.56 12.82
C MET A 86 -7.57 -1.09 12.82
N THR A 87 -7.33 -2.11 12.01
CA THR A 87 -5.96 -2.44 11.56
C THR A 87 -5.46 -1.37 10.61
N THR A 88 -4.14 -1.21 10.50
CA THR A 88 -3.45 -0.44 9.45
C THR A 88 -3.78 -0.96 8.06
N SER A 89 -4.26 -2.21 7.98
CA SER A 89 -4.82 -2.81 6.79
C SER A 89 -6.25 -2.37 6.44
N GLY A 90 -6.84 -1.41 7.15
CA GLY A 90 -8.16 -0.86 6.86
C GLY A 90 -9.29 -1.85 7.12
N VAL A 91 -9.07 -2.80 8.03
CA VAL A 91 -10.04 -3.81 8.43
C VAL A 91 -10.44 -3.56 9.88
N GLY A 92 -11.74 -3.58 10.16
CA GLY A 92 -12.27 -3.42 11.52
C GLY A 92 -11.89 -4.61 12.39
N VAL A 93 -11.68 -4.35 13.68
CA VAL A 93 -11.28 -5.35 14.66
C VAL A 93 -12.32 -5.43 15.76
N ALA A 94 -12.83 -6.63 16.00
CA ALA A 94 -13.73 -6.96 17.09
C ALA A 94 -13.05 -7.92 18.06
N LEU A 95 -13.49 -7.88 19.33
CA LEU A 95 -13.11 -8.86 20.34
C LEU A 95 -14.36 -9.68 20.67
N VAL A 96 -14.30 -10.98 20.36
CA VAL A 96 -15.47 -11.87 20.49
C VAL A 96 -15.19 -12.95 21.53
N PRO A 97 -16.00 -13.10 22.59
CA PRO A 97 -15.90 -14.22 23.50
C PRO A 97 -16.05 -15.55 22.75
N LYS A 98 -15.16 -16.53 23.01
CA LYS A 98 -15.20 -17.81 22.28
C LYS A 98 -16.49 -18.59 22.56
N CYS A 99 -16.99 -18.50 23.79
CA CYS A 99 -18.24 -19.14 24.21
C CYS A 99 -19.46 -18.70 23.39
N ASP A 100 -19.43 -17.51 22.79
CA ASP A 100 -20.58 -16.97 22.05
C ASP A 100 -20.82 -17.69 20.73
N TYR A 101 -19.81 -18.40 20.20
CA TYR A 101 -19.89 -19.02 18.88
C TYR A 101 -19.43 -20.49 18.82
N THR A 102 -18.74 -21.01 19.84
CA THR A 102 -18.29 -22.42 19.85
C THR A 102 -19.26 -23.31 20.62
N VAL A 103 -20.35 -23.72 19.97
CA VAL A 103 -21.31 -24.66 20.54
C VAL A 103 -20.74 -26.08 20.53
N GLY A 104 -20.66 -26.73 21.68
CA GLY A 104 -20.24 -28.14 21.82
C GLY A 104 -18.73 -28.33 21.98
N PHE A 105 -17.94 -27.27 22.10
CA PHE A 105 -16.52 -27.36 22.45
C PHE A 105 -16.35 -27.64 23.95
N ASN A 106 -15.66 -28.72 24.31
CA ASN A 106 -15.54 -29.19 25.70
C ASN A 106 -14.37 -28.56 26.49
N GLY A 107 -13.71 -27.52 25.95
CA GLY A 107 -12.61 -26.83 26.63
C GLY A 107 -13.10 -25.70 27.54
N ASP A 108 -12.28 -25.29 28.52
CA ASP A 108 -12.54 -24.11 29.32
C ASP A 108 -12.35 -22.83 28.48
N LEU A 109 -13.45 -22.11 28.28
CA LEU A 109 -13.51 -20.88 27.50
C LEU A 109 -13.68 -19.65 28.39
N THR A 110 -13.57 -19.80 29.72
CA THR A 110 -13.64 -18.68 30.66
C THR A 110 -12.54 -17.68 30.36
N ASP A 111 -12.92 -16.41 30.18
CA ASP A 111 -12.04 -15.31 29.81
C ASP A 111 -11.23 -15.56 28.52
N LYS A 112 -11.76 -16.34 27.58
CA LYS A 112 -11.14 -16.60 26.27
C LYS A 112 -11.88 -15.87 25.17
N TYR A 113 -11.11 -15.19 24.34
CA TYR A 113 -11.61 -14.33 23.28
C TYR A 113 -10.95 -14.67 21.95
N THR A 114 -11.56 -14.25 20.87
CA THR A 114 -11.01 -14.27 19.53
C THR A 114 -11.00 -12.84 19.00
N VAL A 115 -9.84 -12.40 18.53
CA VAL A 115 -9.72 -11.16 17.76
C VAL A 115 -10.25 -11.46 16.36
N VAL A 116 -11.34 -10.80 15.95
CA VAL A 116 -11.97 -11.04 14.65
C VAL A 116 -11.76 -9.83 13.75
N PHE A 117 -11.23 -10.06 12.55
CA PHE A 117 -11.09 -9.05 11.51
C PHE A 117 -12.31 -9.03 10.63
N VAL A 118 -12.98 -7.88 10.57
CA VAL A 118 -14.27 -7.70 9.90
C VAL A 118 -14.13 -6.61 8.83
N PRO A 119 -13.91 -6.97 7.56
CA PRO A 119 -13.84 -5.99 6.48
C PRO A 119 -15.14 -5.19 6.33
N LYS A 120 -15.05 -4.01 5.69
CA LYS A 120 -16.20 -3.11 5.41
C LYS A 120 -16.96 -2.61 6.64
N THR A 121 -16.26 -2.61 7.77
CA THR A 121 -16.72 -1.99 9.01
C THR A 121 -15.75 -0.90 9.43
N TYR A 122 -16.19 -0.04 10.35
CA TYR A 122 -15.36 0.99 10.96
C TYR A 122 -15.53 1.02 12.48
N THR A 123 -14.62 1.70 13.17
CA THR A 123 -14.67 1.82 14.64
C THR A 123 -16.02 2.39 15.10
N GLY A 124 -16.60 1.77 16.12
CA GLY A 124 -17.92 2.11 16.66
C GLY A 124 -19.10 1.44 15.96
N ASP A 125 -18.90 0.67 14.89
CA ASP A 125 -19.99 -0.10 14.28
C ASP A 125 -20.47 -1.22 15.22
N GLU A 126 -21.77 -1.29 15.44
CA GLU A 126 -22.45 -2.43 16.08
C GLU A 126 -22.92 -3.39 15.00
N VAL A 127 -22.41 -4.62 14.99
CA VAL A 127 -22.54 -5.53 13.85
C VAL A 127 -22.98 -6.93 14.25
N THR A 128 -23.74 -7.57 13.36
CA THR A 128 -23.81 -9.04 13.30
C THR A 128 -22.78 -9.51 12.29
N ILE A 129 -21.92 -10.45 12.71
CA ILE A 129 -20.87 -11.03 11.86
C ILE A 129 -21.01 -12.54 11.78
N THR A 130 -20.51 -13.12 10.69
CA THR A 130 -20.18 -14.54 10.62
C THR A 130 -18.70 -14.72 10.85
N VAL A 131 -18.31 -15.49 11.86
CA VAL A 131 -16.90 -15.88 12.07
C VAL A 131 -16.57 -17.01 11.09
N LYS A 132 -15.52 -16.82 10.28
CA LYS A 132 -15.12 -17.74 9.22
C LYS A 132 -13.91 -18.57 9.61
N LYS A 133 -12.73 -18.06 9.27
CA LYS A 133 -11.49 -18.84 9.31
C LYS A 133 -10.64 -18.41 10.49
N HIS A 134 -10.28 -19.35 11.36
CA HIS A 134 -9.37 -19.11 12.47
C HIS A 134 -7.92 -19.29 12.06
N PHE A 135 -7.09 -18.42 12.62
CA PHE A 135 -5.65 -18.46 12.65
C PHE A 135 -5.20 -18.44 14.11
N GLU A 136 -3.91 -18.64 14.35
CA GLU A 136 -3.34 -18.74 15.70
C GLU A 136 -3.71 -17.55 16.62
N MET A 137 -3.77 -16.32 16.11
CA MET A 137 -4.00 -15.11 16.92
C MET A 137 -5.25 -14.31 16.55
N HIS A 138 -5.97 -14.70 15.51
CA HIS A 138 -7.16 -13.99 15.05
C HIS A 138 -8.08 -14.91 14.25
N ALA A 139 -9.26 -14.42 13.87
CA ALA A 139 -10.12 -15.01 12.87
C ALA A 139 -10.54 -13.99 11.82
N GLU A 140 -10.86 -14.46 10.62
CA GLU A 140 -11.55 -13.66 9.60
C GLU A 140 -13.06 -13.72 9.85
N GLY A 141 -13.73 -12.58 9.76
CA GLY A 141 -15.18 -12.45 9.83
C GLY A 141 -15.76 -11.75 8.60
N GLU A 142 -17.04 -11.95 8.36
CA GLU A 142 -17.82 -11.21 7.36
C GLU A 142 -18.97 -10.48 8.06
N VAL A 143 -19.14 -9.19 7.75
CA VAL A 143 -20.28 -8.42 8.25
C VAL A 143 -21.56 -8.86 7.54
N LEU A 144 -22.59 -9.21 8.31
CA LEU A 144 -23.93 -9.49 7.81
C LEU A 144 -24.82 -8.26 7.88
N LYS A 145 -24.75 -7.53 9.00
CA LYS A 145 -25.58 -6.37 9.27
C LYS A 145 -24.89 -5.38 10.19
N VAL A 146 -25.10 -4.09 9.93
CA VAL A 146 -24.73 -2.98 10.82
C VAL A 146 -26.01 -2.44 11.45
N HIS A 147 -26.09 -2.43 12.77
CA HIS A 147 -27.32 -2.09 13.52
C HIS A 147 -27.46 -0.60 13.81
N ASN A 148 -26.35 0.11 13.95
CA ASN A 148 -26.31 1.51 14.35
C ASN A 148 -26.05 2.48 13.17
N LEU A 149 -26.54 2.14 11.97
CA LEU A 149 -26.51 3.03 10.81
C LEU A 149 -27.18 4.37 11.13
N GLY A 150 -26.50 5.47 10.77
CA GLY A 150 -26.95 6.84 11.09
C GLY A 150 -26.73 7.28 12.53
N LYS A 151 -26.23 6.40 13.42
CA LYS A 151 -25.89 6.73 14.82
C LYS A 151 -24.38 6.81 15.06
N ASN A 152 -23.58 5.98 14.38
CA ASN A 152 -22.12 6.06 14.44
C ASN A 152 -21.64 7.30 13.64
N PRO A 153 -21.08 8.36 14.27
CA PRO A 153 -20.66 9.57 13.56
C PRO A 153 -19.49 9.33 12.60
N LEU A 154 -18.74 8.24 12.79
CA LEU A 154 -17.60 7.87 11.95
C LEU A 154 -18.03 7.08 10.69
N ARG A 155 -19.32 6.72 10.58
CA ARG A 155 -19.87 5.97 9.45
C ARG A 155 -21.07 6.68 8.84
N ASN A 156 -20.98 6.96 7.54
CA ASN A 156 -22.06 7.46 6.71
C ASN A 156 -22.09 6.71 5.37
N ASN A 157 -23.07 5.82 5.20
CA ASN A 157 -23.22 5.04 3.97
C ASN A 157 -23.65 5.88 2.76
N ASP A 158 -24.20 7.08 2.92
CA ASP A 158 -24.57 7.97 1.80
C ASP A 158 -23.33 8.50 1.04
N LEU A 159 -22.16 8.38 1.67
CA LEU A 159 -20.86 8.70 1.05
C LEU A 159 -20.42 7.65 0.04
N ILE A 160 -20.95 6.42 0.11
CA ILE A 160 -20.56 5.32 -0.76
C ILE A 160 -21.02 5.60 -2.18
N LYS A 161 -20.06 5.75 -3.11
CA LYS A 161 -20.33 6.00 -4.54
C LYS A 161 -20.22 4.75 -5.40
N CYS A 162 -19.59 3.69 -4.90
CA CYS A 162 -19.42 2.45 -5.63
C CYS A 162 -20.45 1.41 -5.20
N ARG A 163 -21.29 0.94 -6.15
CA ARG A 163 -22.25 -0.14 -5.89
C ARG A 163 -21.61 -1.47 -5.51
N HIS A 164 -20.31 -1.63 -5.81
CA HIS A 164 -19.53 -2.81 -5.46
C HIS A 164 -18.68 -2.62 -4.21
N PHE A 165 -18.90 -1.55 -3.44
CA PHE A 165 -18.09 -1.26 -2.26
C PHE A 165 -18.00 -2.43 -1.29
N GLU A 166 -19.11 -3.13 -1.03
CA GLU A 166 -19.13 -4.26 -0.09
C GLU A 166 -18.33 -5.48 -0.58
N THR A 167 -18.29 -5.72 -1.90
CA THR A 167 -17.71 -6.95 -2.47
C THR A 167 -16.29 -6.79 -3.00
N CYS A 168 -15.91 -5.59 -3.47
CA CYS A 168 -14.62 -5.29 -4.08
C CYS A 168 -13.57 -4.93 -3.02
N ASN A 169 -12.36 -5.51 -3.11
CA ASN A 169 -11.27 -5.23 -2.17
C ASN A 169 -10.51 -3.93 -2.47
N GLY A 170 -10.94 -3.14 -3.47
CA GLY A 170 -10.22 -1.95 -3.92
C GLY A 170 -10.27 -0.76 -2.95
N CYS A 171 -11.42 -0.51 -2.32
CA CYS A 171 -11.64 0.61 -1.39
C CYS A 171 -12.05 0.06 -0.01
N GLN A 172 -11.55 0.65 1.07
CA GLN A 172 -11.88 0.22 2.45
C GLN A 172 -12.76 1.22 3.18
N LEU A 173 -12.76 2.49 2.77
CA LEU A 173 -13.22 3.61 3.61
C LEU A 173 -14.32 4.48 2.98
N GLN A 174 -15.03 4.02 1.93
CA GLN A 174 -16.04 4.88 1.26
C GLN A 174 -17.20 5.30 2.18
N MET A 175 -17.45 4.56 3.25
CA MET A 175 -18.44 4.90 4.28
C MET A 175 -17.91 5.86 5.35
N VAL A 176 -16.63 6.23 5.31
CA VAL A 176 -15.99 7.07 6.34
C VAL A 176 -15.87 8.49 5.82
N PRO A 177 -16.27 9.53 6.58
CA PRO A 177 -16.05 10.92 6.21
C PRO A 177 -14.59 11.20 5.87
N HIS A 178 -14.33 12.02 4.84
CA HIS A 178 -12.98 12.18 4.30
C HIS A 178 -11.95 12.65 5.33
N GLU A 179 -12.29 13.62 6.18
CA GLU A 179 -11.42 14.08 7.27
C GLU A 179 -11.02 12.93 8.21
N GLU A 180 -11.95 12.03 8.49
CA GLU A 180 -11.68 10.85 9.31
C GLU A 180 -10.81 9.82 8.57
N GLN A 181 -10.87 9.74 7.24
CA GLN A 181 -9.91 8.95 6.46
C GLN A 181 -8.49 9.51 6.60
N LEU A 182 -8.33 10.83 6.64
CA LEU A 182 -7.02 11.48 6.84
C LEU A 182 -6.49 11.22 8.25
N ASN A 183 -7.35 11.31 9.27
CA ASN A 183 -7.02 10.97 10.65
C ASN A 183 -6.58 9.50 10.75
N PHE A 184 -7.34 8.57 10.18
CA PHE A 184 -6.98 7.15 10.13
C PHE A 184 -5.61 6.93 9.51
N LYS A 185 -5.32 7.57 8.37
CA LYS A 185 -4.00 7.48 7.72
C LYS A 185 -2.89 8.08 8.56
N GLN A 186 -3.16 9.16 9.30
CA GLN A 186 -2.22 9.71 10.26
C GLN A 186 -1.91 8.71 11.38
N THR A 187 -2.92 7.99 11.89
CA THR A 187 -2.68 6.94 12.91
C THR A 187 -1.79 5.81 12.38
N ILE A 188 -1.87 5.47 11.09
CA ILE A 188 -0.98 4.48 10.45
C ILE A 188 0.48 4.97 10.52
N ILE A 189 0.71 6.26 10.22
CA ILE A 189 2.05 6.86 10.28
C ILE A 189 2.56 6.86 11.73
N GLN A 190 1.74 7.31 12.67
CA GLN A 190 2.11 7.33 14.09
C GLN A 190 2.43 5.93 14.62
N ARG A 191 1.61 4.92 14.30
CA ARG A 191 1.87 3.51 14.67
C ARG A 191 3.18 3.00 14.08
N ALA A 192 3.47 3.32 12.81
CA ALA A 192 4.70 2.89 12.17
C ALA A 192 5.96 3.40 12.90
N TYR A 193 5.99 4.70 13.23
CA TYR A 193 7.10 5.28 13.99
C TYR A 193 7.11 4.80 15.44
N ASN A 194 5.96 4.64 16.09
CA ASN A 194 5.91 4.05 17.43
C ASN A 194 6.47 2.62 17.48
N TYR A 195 6.28 1.82 16.43
CA TYR A 195 6.78 0.44 16.36
C TYR A 195 8.27 0.34 16.02
N PHE A 196 8.73 1.13 15.06
CA PHE A 196 10.07 0.93 14.46
C PHE A 196 11.05 2.06 14.71
N TYR A 197 10.59 3.20 15.24
CA TYR A 197 11.45 4.30 15.66
C TYR A 197 10.83 5.06 16.86
N PRO A 198 10.62 4.39 18.01
CA PRO A 198 9.91 4.98 19.15
C PRO A 198 10.62 6.20 19.75
N GLU A 199 11.95 6.28 19.65
CA GLU A 199 12.73 7.40 20.19
C GLU A 199 12.35 8.72 19.52
N ILE A 200 12.25 8.74 18.17
CA ILE A 200 11.77 9.94 17.48
C ILE A 200 10.29 10.17 17.73
N PHE A 201 9.46 9.12 17.73
CA PHE A 201 8.03 9.33 17.93
C PHE A 201 7.74 9.94 19.31
N ASN A 202 8.49 9.54 20.33
CA ASN A 202 8.35 10.06 21.68
C ASN A 202 8.97 11.45 21.87
N SER A 203 9.97 11.85 21.09
CA SER A 203 10.55 13.20 21.20
C SER A 203 9.62 14.33 20.74
N TRP A 204 8.49 14.00 20.10
CA TRP A 204 7.50 14.95 19.59
C TRP A 204 6.34 15.22 20.58
N GLU A 205 6.49 15.00 21.89
CA GLU A 205 5.41 15.00 22.89
C GLU A 205 4.36 16.13 22.77
N ASP A 206 4.78 17.39 22.65
CA ASP A 206 3.86 18.54 22.55
C ASP A 206 3.18 18.67 21.17
N GLU A 207 3.65 17.95 20.15
CA GLU A 207 3.16 17.99 18.76
C GLU A 207 2.81 16.60 18.19
N LYS A 208 2.64 15.58 19.04
CA LYS A 208 2.28 14.20 18.58
C LYS A 208 1.04 14.19 17.69
N THR A 209 0.07 15.07 17.95
CA THR A 209 -1.15 15.24 17.14
C THR A 209 -0.90 15.83 15.75
N LYS A 210 0.27 16.44 15.51
CA LYS A 210 0.71 16.96 14.21
C LYS A 210 1.66 16.00 13.49
N PHE A 211 2.34 15.11 14.21
CA PHE A 211 3.24 14.13 13.63
C PHE A 211 2.51 13.26 12.60
N GLY A 212 3.04 13.19 11.39
CA GLY A 212 2.45 12.39 10.32
C GLY A 212 1.13 12.95 9.78
N ARG A 213 0.81 14.24 9.98
CA ARG A 213 -0.40 14.85 9.40
C ARG A 213 -0.52 14.51 7.92
N VAL A 214 -1.73 14.28 7.45
CA VAL A 214 -1.97 13.85 6.06
C VAL A 214 -2.54 14.99 5.23
N ILE A 215 -1.84 15.35 4.17
CA ILE A 215 -2.30 16.33 3.19
C ILE A 215 -3.32 15.64 2.27
N SER A 216 -4.53 16.21 2.23
CA SER A 216 -5.62 15.71 1.40
C SER A 216 -5.29 15.76 -0.09
N SER A 217 -5.79 14.76 -0.81
CA SER A 217 -5.85 14.79 -2.27
C SER A 217 -6.79 15.89 -2.77
N PRO A 218 -6.46 16.57 -3.89
CA PRO A 218 -7.42 17.44 -4.57
C PRO A 218 -8.65 16.71 -5.13
N LEU A 219 -8.51 15.41 -5.46
CA LEU A 219 -9.58 14.58 -6.00
C LEU A 219 -9.79 13.34 -5.12
N GLN A 220 -11.00 13.16 -4.59
CA GLN A 220 -11.37 11.97 -3.82
C GLN A 220 -11.88 10.81 -4.69
N TYR A 221 -12.34 11.12 -5.90
CA TYR A 221 -12.84 10.19 -6.92
C TYR A 221 -12.31 10.63 -8.29
N GLY A 222 -12.34 9.75 -9.29
CA GLY A 222 -11.81 10.07 -10.63
C GLY A 222 -10.30 10.29 -10.70
N TYR A 223 -9.56 10.08 -9.59
CA TYR A 223 -8.14 10.42 -9.49
C TYR A 223 -7.23 9.35 -10.13
N ARG A 224 -7.70 8.10 -10.20
CA ARG A 224 -6.86 6.95 -10.52
C ARG A 224 -6.62 6.85 -12.02
N THR A 225 -5.36 7.03 -12.43
CA THR A 225 -4.90 7.04 -13.83
C THR A 225 -4.45 5.68 -14.36
N LYS A 226 -4.60 4.60 -13.57
CA LYS A 226 -4.33 3.22 -14.00
C LYS A 226 -5.25 2.22 -13.30
N ILE A 227 -5.88 1.33 -14.08
CA ILE A 227 -6.57 0.14 -13.55
C ILE A 227 -6.22 -1.09 -14.38
N THR A 228 -6.27 -2.25 -13.74
CA THR A 228 -5.91 -3.53 -14.36
C THR A 228 -6.93 -4.62 -13.98
N PRO A 229 -8.15 -4.58 -14.55
CA PRO A 229 -9.15 -5.58 -14.27
C PRO A 229 -8.78 -6.93 -14.90
N HIS A 230 -9.25 -8.01 -14.29
CA HIS A 230 -8.98 -9.37 -14.71
C HIS A 230 -10.29 -10.06 -15.06
N SER A 231 -10.29 -10.85 -16.13
CA SER A 231 -11.38 -11.79 -16.35
C SER A 231 -11.12 -13.14 -15.65
N ALA A 232 -12.19 -13.74 -15.13
CA ALA A 232 -12.13 -15.03 -14.47
C ALA A 232 -13.37 -15.89 -14.78
N TYR A 233 -13.20 -17.19 -14.59
CA TYR A 233 -14.22 -18.22 -14.81
C TYR A 233 -14.33 -19.10 -13.58
N TYR A 234 -15.55 -19.36 -13.11
CA TYR A 234 -15.81 -20.22 -11.95
C TYR A 234 -16.65 -21.42 -12.34
N LYS A 235 -16.19 -22.62 -11.96
CA LYS A 235 -16.89 -23.88 -12.26
C LYS A 235 -18.28 -23.85 -11.64
N GLY A 236 -19.32 -24.09 -12.46
CA GLY A 236 -20.72 -24.07 -12.02
C GLY A 236 -21.38 -22.70 -12.03
N ARG A 237 -20.66 -21.63 -12.41
CA ARG A 237 -21.26 -20.34 -12.79
C ARG A 237 -21.16 -20.20 -14.31
N ASP A 238 -22.28 -19.96 -14.96
CA ASP A 238 -22.32 -19.79 -16.43
C ASP A 238 -21.75 -18.45 -16.90
N ASN A 239 -21.35 -17.58 -15.98
CA ASN A 239 -21.03 -16.19 -16.29
C ASN A 239 -19.52 -15.90 -16.19
N LEU A 240 -19.00 -15.32 -17.26
CA LEU A 240 -17.73 -14.59 -17.29
C LEU A 240 -17.82 -13.40 -16.34
N VAL A 241 -16.84 -13.25 -15.45
CA VAL A 241 -16.71 -12.05 -14.59
C VAL A 241 -15.48 -11.26 -14.98
N ILE A 242 -15.58 -9.93 -14.91
CA ILE A 242 -14.46 -9.03 -15.23
C ILE A 242 -14.41 -7.95 -14.16
N GLY A 243 -13.30 -7.87 -13.42
CA GLY A 243 -13.16 -6.85 -12.39
C GLY A 243 -11.93 -7.05 -11.51
N PHE A 244 -12.12 -6.94 -10.20
CA PHE A 244 -11.04 -6.93 -9.22
C PHE A 244 -11.24 -8.00 -8.15
N GLN A 245 -10.22 -8.23 -7.33
CA GLN A 245 -10.31 -9.21 -6.25
C GLN A 245 -11.45 -8.89 -5.26
N SER A 246 -12.18 -9.92 -4.87
CA SER A 246 -13.21 -9.88 -3.85
C SER A 246 -12.60 -9.74 -2.44
N VAL A 247 -13.38 -9.18 -1.51
CA VAL A 247 -13.00 -9.04 -0.10
C VAL A 247 -13.05 -10.37 0.63
N ASN A 248 -14.10 -11.16 0.37
CA ASN A 248 -14.46 -12.33 1.18
C ASN A 248 -14.03 -13.65 0.53
N SER A 249 -13.35 -13.59 -0.62
CA SER A 249 -12.92 -14.76 -1.37
C SER A 249 -11.70 -14.46 -2.24
N PHE A 250 -11.04 -15.51 -2.73
CA PHE A 250 -10.03 -15.39 -3.79
C PHE A 250 -10.66 -15.20 -5.18
N GLU A 251 -11.98 -14.96 -5.26
CA GLU A 251 -12.67 -14.75 -6.52
C GLU A 251 -12.58 -13.29 -6.98
N THR A 252 -12.94 -13.07 -8.24
CA THR A 252 -13.08 -11.77 -8.88
C THR A 252 -14.51 -11.27 -8.66
N ALA A 253 -14.64 -10.09 -8.08
CA ALA A 253 -15.88 -9.32 -8.12
C ALA A 253 -16.07 -8.79 -9.55
N ASP A 254 -17.26 -8.96 -10.12
CA ASP A 254 -17.61 -8.39 -11.42
C ASP A 254 -17.90 -6.88 -11.26
N ILE A 255 -17.13 -6.05 -11.97
CA ILE A 255 -17.10 -4.59 -11.80
C ILE A 255 -17.19 -3.96 -13.19
N GLU A 256 -18.28 -3.30 -13.52
CA GLU A 256 -18.41 -2.57 -14.79
C GLU A 256 -17.86 -1.15 -14.73
N GLN A 257 -17.81 -0.54 -13.54
CA GLN A 257 -17.33 0.81 -13.37
C GLN A 257 -16.61 0.99 -12.02
N CYS A 258 -15.58 1.83 -12.00
CA CYS A 258 -14.81 2.14 -10.81
C CYS A 258 -14.82 3.66 -10.54
N PRO A 259 -15.57 4.17 -9.55
CA PRO A 259 -15.70 5.61 -9.29
C PRO A 259 -14.39 6.32 -8.95
N ILE A 260 -13.40 5.61 -8.39
CA ILE A 260 -12.07 6.20 -8.13
C ILE A 260 -11.22 6.31 -9.41
N SER A 261 -11.60 5.62 -10.48
CA SER A 261 -10.95 5.68 -11.79
C SER A 261 -11.41 6.89 -12.58
N SER A 262 -10.51 7.44 -13.40
CA SER A 262 -10.83 8.54 -14.31
C SER A 262 -12.02 8.24 -15.22
N LEU A 263 -12.67 9.29 -15.71
CA LEU A 263 -13.81 9.18 -16.63
C LEU A 263 -13.40 8.51 -17.94
N GLU A 264 -12.22 8.85 -18.45
CA GLU A 264 -11.67 8.31 -19.69
C GLU A 264 -11.44 6.81 -19.59
N ILE A 265 -10.88 6.34 -18.47
CA ILE A 265 -10.68 4.91 -18.23
C ILE A 265 -12.03 4.22 -18.10
N ASN A 266 -12.98 4.76 -17.33
CA ASN A 266 -14.28 4.12 -17.16
C ASN A 266 -15.02 3.98 -18.50
N LYS A 267 -14.95 5.01 -19.36
CA LYS A 267 -15.51 4.95 -20.71
C LYS A 267 -14.83 3.84 -21.55
N LYS A 268 -13.49 3.86 -21.63
CA LYS A 268 -12.74 2.88 -22.43
C LYS A 268 -12.89 1.46 -21.91
N TYR A 269 -12.97 1.30 -20.59
CA TYR A 269 -13.19 0.01 -19.95
C TYR A 269 -14.57 -0.54 -20.27
N ALA A 270 -15.62 0.27 -20.20
CA ALA A 270 -16.98 -0.17 -20.54
C ALA A 270 -17.08 -0.65 -22.00
N GLU A 271 -16.55 0.13 -22.94
CA GLU A 271 -16.49 -0.24 -24.37
C GLU A 271 -15.77 -1.59 -24.56
N ARG A 272 -14.56 -1.71 -23.99
CA ARG A 272 -13.74 -2.91 -24.16
C ARG A 272 -14.31 -4.13 -23.45
N ARG A 273 -14.98 -3.94 -22.31
CA ARG A 273 -15.65 -4.99 -21.56
C ARG A 273 -16.79 -5.59 -22.38
N GLU A 274 -17.60 -4.76 -23.02
CA GLU A 274 -18.70 -5.19 -23.89
C GLU A 274 -18.19 -5.98 -25.10
N GLU A 275 -17.20 -5.46 -25.82
CA GLU A 275 -16.55 -6.15 -26.93
C GLU A 275 -16.04 -7.54 -26.51
N PHE A 276 -15.32 -7.62 -25.40
CA PHE A 276 -14.76 -8.88 -24.91
C PHE A 276 -15.85 -9.90 -24.53
N ILE A 277 -16.95 -9.45 -23.93
CA ILE A 277 -18.09 -10.31 -23.60
C ILE A 277 -18.75 -10.85 -24.88
N ASN A 278 -18.95 -10.00 -25.89
CA ASN A 278 -19.54 -10.40 -27.16
C ASN A 278 -18.67 -11.42 -27.90
N ASP A 279 -17.36 -11.15 -27.99
CA ASP A 279 -16.38 -12.08 -28.56
C ASP A 279 -16.41 -13.43 -27.83
N TYR A 280 -16.43 -13.39 -26.50
CA TYR A 280 -16.52 -14.58 -25.66
C TYR A 280 -17.80 -15.39 -25.92
N LEU A 281 -18.96 -14.73 -25.97
CA LEU A 281 -20.23 -15.39 -26.22
C LEU A 281 -20.29 -16.03 -27.61
N ALA A 282 -19.73 -15.36 -28.63
CA ALA A 282 -19.61 -15.91 -29.97
C ALA A 282 -18.70 -17.15 -30.01
N MET A 283 -17.54 -17.10 -29.35
CA MET A 283 -16.62 -18.24 -29.28
C MET A 283 -17.24 -19.44 -28.55
N ARG A 284 -17.99 -19.20 -27.48
CA ARG A 284 -18.65 -20.26 -26.69
C ARG A 284 -19.73 -21.01 -27.47
N GLN A 285 -20.34 -20.39 -28.48
CA GLN A 285 -21.27 -21.07 -29.39
C GLN A 285 -20.55 -22.08 -30.30
N ILE A 286 -19.28 -21.83 -30.63
CA ILE A 286 -18.46 -22.65 -31.53
C ILE A 286 -17.75 -23.77 -30.73
N ASP A 287 -17.12 -23.43 -29.60
CA ASP A 287 -16.44 -24.39 -28.73
C ASP A 287 -16.71 -24.07 -27.26
N LYS A 288 -17.37 -25.01 -26.58
CA LYS A 288 -17.70 -24.92 -25.15
C LYS A 288 -16.47 -24.95 -24.24
N HIS A 289 -15.29 -25.31 -24.75
CA HIS A 289 -14.04 -25.43 -24.00
C HIS A 289 -13.09 -24.22 -24.09
N VAL A 290 -13.32 -23.27 -25.01
CA VAL A 290 -12.52 -22.02 -25.16
C VAL A 290 -12.55 -21.14 -23.88
N ALA A 291 -13.53 -21.36 -23.00
CA ALA A 291 -13.86 -20.55 -21.84
C ALA A 291 -12.92 -20.65 -20.60
N ARG A 292 -11.63 -20.96 -20.75
CA ARG A 292 -10.74 -21.18 -19.58
C ARG A 292 -9.52 -20.28 -19.49
N VAL A 293 -9.25 -19.44 -20.49
CA VAL A 293 -8.07 -18.55 -20.48
C VAL A 293 -8.46 -17.17 -19.96
N GLY A 294 -8.03 -16.84 -18.74
CA GLY A 294 -8.23 -15.51 -18.17
C GLY A 294 -7.53 -14.43 -19.01
N HIS A 295 -8.17 -13.29 -19.17
CA HIS A 295 -7.65 -12.13 -19.88
C HIS A 295 -7.26 -11.03 -18.88
N TYR A 296 -6.14 -10.36 -19.18
CA TYR A 296 -5.63 -9.26 -18.38
C TYR A 296 -5.82 -7.95 -19.13
N PHE A 297 -6.66 -7.07 -18.59
CA PHE A 297 -6.82 -5.72 -19.11
C PHE A 297 -5.86 -4.78 -18.41
N SER A 298 -5.40 -3.74 -19.11
CA SER A 298 -4.58 -2.68 -18.53
C SER A 298 -4.93 -1.37 -19.19
N PHE A 299 -5.60 -0.50 -18.44
CA PHE A 299 -5.97 0.84 -18.89
C PHE A 299 -5.13 1.89 -18.17
N ARG A 300 -4.67 2.88 -18.92
CA ARG A 300 -3.87 4.00 -18.38
C ARG A 300 -4.35 5.31 -19.01
N ASN A 301 -4.48 6.36 -18.21
CA ASN A 301 -4.71 7.70 -18.76
C ASN A 301 -3.48 8.16 -19.56
N SER A 302 -3.74 9.01 -20.55
CA SER A 302 -2.74 9.72 -21.31
C SER A 302 -3.32 11.06 -21.74
N ILE A 303 -2.44 12.02 -21.98
CA ILE A 303 -2.76 13.26 -22.65
C ILE A 303 -2.55 13.06 -24.15
N HIS A 304 -3.56 13.45 -24.93
CA HIS A 304 -3.47 13.66 -26.36
C HIS A 304 -3.43 15.16 -26.65
N ILE A 305 -2.51 15.58 -27.50
CA ILE A 305 -2.42 16.97 -27.98
C ILE A 305 -2.81 16.97 -29.45
N ASP A 306 -3.94 17.60 -29.75
CA ASP A 306 -4.38 17.76 -31.13
C ASP A 306 -3.38 18.65 -31.89
N ARG A 307 -2.89 18.17 -33.04
CA ARG A 307 -1.84 18.87 -33.82
C ARG A 307 -2.34 20.17 -34.44
N ASN A 308 -3.63 20.25 -34.78
CA ASN A 308 -4.23 21.37 -35.48
C ASN A 308 -4.71 22.44 -34.48
N THR A 309 -5.42 22.01 -33.43
CA THR A 309 -6.04 22.92 -32.46
C THR A 309 -5.15 23.21 -31.26
N ARG A 310 -4.09 22.42 -31.05
CA ARG A 310 -3.26 22.41 -29.83
C ARG A 310 -4.05 22.16 -28.55
N GLN A 311 -5.28 21.68 -28.65
CA GLN A 311 -6.09 21.34 -27.50
C GLN A 311 -5.54 20.08 -26.83
N ILE A 312 -5.52 20.13 -25.50
CA ILE A 312 -5.13 19.01 -24.64
C ILE A 312 -6.39 18.25 -24.27
N GLN A 313 -6.42 16.97 -24.58
CA GLN A 313 -7.51 16.06 -24.22
C GLN A 313 -6.96 14.93 -23.36
N GLN A 314 -7.69 14.56 -22.31
CA GLN A 314 -7.41 13.31 -21.61
C GLN A 314 -8.04 12.16 -22.37
N ILE A 315 -7.30 11.07 -22.49
CA ILE A 315 -7.72 9.81 -23.12
C ILE A 315 -7.30 8.64 -22.24
N ALA A 316 -7.89 7.47 -22.47
CA ALA A 316 -7.42 6.22 -21.90
C ALA A 316 -6.87 5.31 -23.01
N VAL A 317 -5.70 4.71 -22.75
CA VAL A 317 -5.09 3.71 -23.62
C VAL A 317 -5.20 2.34 -22.98
N GLU A 318 -5.40 1.32 -23.81
CA GLU A 318 -5.31 -0.08 -23.40
C GLU A 318 -3.99 -0.70 -23.87
N GLY A 319 -3.36 -1.47 -23.00
CA GLY A 319 -2.18 -2.26 -23.31
C GLY A 319 -0.91 -1.75 -22.64
N GLN A 320 -0.05 -2.68 -22.27
CA GLN A 320 1.12 -2.42 -21.43
C GLN A 320 2.25 -1.65 -22.15
N GLN A 321 2.41 -1.86 -23.45
CA GLN A 321 3.54 -1.31 -24.24
C GLN A 321 3.16 -0.04 -25.02
N LYS A 322 2.00 0.56 -24.75
CA LYS A 322 1.61 1.83 -25.37
C LYS A 322 2.34 2.97 -24.67
N ILE A 323 2.93 3.88 -25.45
CA ILE A 323 3.47 5.12 -24.92
C ILE A 323 2.31 6.03 -24.50
N ILE A 324 2.36 6.48 -23.26
CA ILE A 324 1.45 7.49 -22.72
C ILE A 324 2.20 8.79 -22.47
N THR A 325 1.44 9.88 -22.34
CA THR A 325 1.94 11.17 -21.91
C THR A 325 1.20 11.59 -20.64
N GLU A 326 1.92 11.85 -19.56
CA GLU A 326 1.39 12.47 -18.34
C GLU A 326 1.89 13.91 -18.25
N ARG A 327 1.16 14.75 -17.51
CA ARG A 327 1.58 16.12 -17.23
C ARG A 327 1.53 16.39 -15.74
N VAL A 328 2.64 16.92 -15.22
CA VAL A 328 2.71 17.41 -13.84
C VAL A 328 3.22 18.84 -13.87
N GLU A 329 2.44 19.76 -13.29
CA GLU A 329 2.64 21.21 -13.44
C GLU A 329 2.74 21.61 -14.93
N LYS A 330 3.93 22.00 -15.39
CA LYS A 330 4.22 22.39 -16.77
C LYS A 330 5.02 21.34 -17.55
N TYR A 331 5.47 20.29 -16.88
CA TYR A 331 6.34 19.27 -17.48
C TYR A 331 5.52 18.09 -17.98
N TYR A 332 5.96 17.54 -19.11
CA TYR A 332 5.37 16.37 -19.75
C TYR A 332 6.28 15.17 -19.59
N TYR A 333 5.70 14.00 -19.37
CA TYR A 333 6.42 12.75 -19.15
C TYR A 333 5.86 11.70 -20.09
N GLN A 334 6.71 11.15 -20.95
CA GLN A 334 6.39 10.06 -21.85
C GLN A 334 7.09 8.77 -21.43
N PHE A 335 6.31 7.69 -21.36
CA PHE A 335 6.77 6.37 -20.93
C PHE A 335 5.73 5.30 -21.31
N ASP A 336 6.09 4.02 -21.25
CA ASP A 336 5.12 2.94 -21.49
C ASP A 336 4.07 2.86 -20.39
N ALA A 337 2.83 2.54 -20.74
CA ALA A 337 1.71 2.38 -19.80
C ALA A 337 1.95 1.33 -18.68
N SER A 338 2.86 0.38 -18.90
CA SER A 338 3.29 -0.59 -17.88
C SER A 338 4.19 0.03 -16.81
N SER A 339 5.00 1.04 -17.18
CA SER A 339 5.98 1.68 -16.30
C SER A 339 5.34 2.27 -15.05
N PHE A 340 6.11 2.31 -13.98
CA PHE A 340 5.66 2.96 -12.76
C PHE A 340 5.59 4.48 -12.95
N PHE A 341 4.45 5.03 -12.57
CA PHE A 341 4.22 6.45 -12.38
C PHE A 341 3.03 6.59 -11.45
N GLN A 342 3.07 7.61 -10.60
CA GLN A 342 2.06 7.84 -9.58
C GLN A 342 0.65 7.82 -10.20
N THR A 343 -0.26 7.04 -9.60
CA THR A 343 -1.59 6.82 -10.19
C THR A 343 -2.59 7.92 -9.81
N ASN A 344 -2.16 8.91 -9.03
CA ASN A 344 -2.90 10.11 -8.72
C ASN A 344 -2.05 11.33 -9.06
N SER A 345 -2.16 11.83 -10.29
CA SER A 345 -1.37 12.98 -10.74
C SER A 345 -1.82 14.29 -10.07
N SER A 346 -3.03 14.34 -9.50
CA SER A 346 -3.62 15.56 -8.94
C SER A 346 -2.91 16.05 -7.67
N ILE A 347 -2.37 15.12 -6.86
CA ILE A 347 -1.70 15.45 -5.59
C ILE A 347 -0.20 15.80 -5.77
N LEU A 348 0.42 15.42 -6.89
CA LEU A 348 1.85 15.62 -7.14
C LEU A 348 2.33 17.07 -6.98
N PRO A 349 1.60 18.11 -7.44
CA PRO A 349 1.99 19.50 -7.18
C PRO A 349 2.07 19.86 -5.70
N LEU A 350 1.26 19.24 -4.83
CA LEU A 350 1.31 19.46 -3.38
C LEU A 350 2.55 18.82 -2.77
N VAL A 351 2.94 17.62 -3.23
CA VAL A 351 4.20 16.97 -2.83
C VAL A 351 5.40 17.83 -3.24
N LEU A 352 5.45 18.26 -4.50
CA LEU A 352 6.52 19.12 -5.00
C LEU A 352 6.57 20.45 -4.24
N LYS A 353 5.42 21.07 -3.94
CA LYS A 353 5.35 22.28 -3.12
C LYS A 353 5.93 22.05 -1.73
N TYR A 354 5.59 20.95 -1.07
CA TYR A 354 6.13 20.61 0.25
C TYR A 354 7.65 20.46 0.21
N ILE A 355 8.18 19.71 -0.76
CA ILE A 355 9.62 19.55 -0.96
C ILE A 355 10.29 20.91 -1.20
N ARG A 356 9.75 21.74 -2.09
CA ARG A 356 10.28 23.08 -2.39
C ARG A 356 10.29 24.01 -1.17
N THR A 357 9.30 23.91 -0.28
CA THR A 357 9.31 24.67 0.99
C THR A 357 10.52 24.29 1.84
N HIS A 358 10.86 23.00 1.91
CA HIS A 358 12.01 22.53 2.66
C HIS A 358 13.34 22.87 1.98
N ILE A 359 13.43 22.81 0.64
CA ILE A 359 14.59 23.32 -0.13
C ILE A 359 14.83 24.81 0.18
N LYS A 360 13.78 25.64 0.24
CA LYS A 360 13.91 27.07 0.56
C LYS A 360 14.28 27.34 2.02
N SER A 361 14.11 26.35 2.90
CA SER A 361 14.42 26.48 4.33
C SER A 361 15.87 26.13 4.67
N THR A 362 16.68 25.69 3.70
CA THR A 362 18.09 25.35 3.93
C THR A 362 18.92 26.61 4.15
N LYS A 363 20.02 26.49 4.92
CA LYS A 363 20.89 27.63 5.27
C LYS A 363 21.57 28.27 4.05
N ALA A 364 21.88 27.44 3.05
CA ALA A 364 22.41 27.87 1.78
C ALA A 364 21.60 27.23 0.64
N PRO A 365 21.54 27.86 -0.55
CA PRO A 365 20.81 27.27 -1.66
C PRO A 365 21.47 25.96 -2.13
N ILE A 366 20.64 24.98 -2.47
CA ILE A 366 21.08 23.68 -2.97
C ILE A 366 21.78 23.82 -4.33
N ASP A 367 22.98 23.26 -4.42
CA ASP A 367 23.76 23.19 -5.64
C ASP A 367 23.27 22.07 -6.55
N ASN A 368 23.14 20.84 -6.04
CA ASN A 368 22.81 19.67 -6.86
C ASN A 368 21.66 18.86 -6.28
N LEU A 369 20.91 18.19 -7.16
CA LEU A 369 19.91 17.19 -6.81
C LEU A 369 20.36 15.81 -7.29
N VAL A 370 20.42 14.84 -6.38
CA VAL A 370 20.55 13.43 -6.70
C VAL A 370 19.19 12.74 -6.49
N ASP A 371 18.57 12.28 -7.57
CA ASP A 371 17.28 11.60 -7.57
C ASP A 371 17.53 10.08 -7.64
N THR A 372 17.46 9.39 -6.51
CA THR A 372 17.68 7.95 -6.45
C THR A 372 16.38 7.21 -6.72
N TYR A 373 16.44 6.11 -7.47
CA TYR A 373 15.25 5.40 -7.98
C TYR A 373 14.38 6.28 -8.87
N CYS A 374 15.03 7.09 -9.73
CA CYS A 374 14.35 8.20 -10.41
C CYS A 374 13.27 7.76 -11.42
N GLY A 375 13.19 6.48 -11.78
CA GLY A 375 12.28 5.98 -12.80
C GLY A 375 12.38 6.78 -14.10
N VAL A 376 11.25 7.35 -14.53
CA VAL A 376 11.16 8.17 -15.76
C VAL A 376 11.64 9.62 -15.58
N GLY A 377 12.30 9.93 -14.46
CA GLY A 377 12.90 11.22 -14.14
C GLY A 377 11.95 12.24 -13.52
N PHE A 378 10.93 11.78 -12.77
CA PHE A 378 9.86 12.67 -12.27
C PHE A 378 10.40 13.82 -11.42
N PHE A 379 11.03 13.52 -10.27
CA PHE A 379 11.49 14.53 -9.33
C PHE A 379 12.61 15.37 -9.92
N GLY A 380 13.62 14.74 -10.52
CA GLY A 380 14.73 15.43 -11.19
C GLY A 380 14.27 16.48 -12.20
N ILE A 381 13.30 16.15 -13.06
CA ILE A 381 12.71 17.09 -14.02
C ILE A 381 11.84 18.13 -13.31
N ALA A 382 11.00 17.74 -12.35
CA ALA A 382 10.08 18.67 -11.70
C ALA A 382 10.79 19.74 -10.83
N LEU A 383 11.92 19.37 -10.23
CA LEU A 383 12.69 20.18 -9.29
C LEU A 383 13.95 20.80 -9.91
N ASN A 384 14.19 20.66 -11.22
CA ASN A 384 15.43 21.12 -11.86
C ASN A 384 15.76 22.61 -11.65
N LYS A 385 14.74 23.45 -11.46
CA LYS A 385 14.87 24.89 -11.23
C LYS A 385 15.08 25.26 -9.75
N ASP A 386 14.89 24.30 -8.86
CA ASP A 386 15.03 24.48 -7.42
C ASP A 386 16.47 24.21 -6.93
N VAL A 387 17.37 23.80 -7.83
CA VAL A 387 18.82 23.63 -7.58
C VAL A 387 19.67 24.51 -8.50
N LYS A 388 20.93 24.80 -8.14
CA LYS A 388 21.76 25.77 -8.89
C LYS A 388 22.56 25.19 -10.04
N LYS A 389 23.06 23.96 -9.92
CA LYS A 389 24.10 23.39 -10.80
C LYS A 389 23.61 22.16 -11.54
N LYS A 390 23.52 20.98 -10.93
CA LYS A 390 23.23 19.74 -11.64
C LYS A 390 22.05 18.95 -11.05
N VAL A 391 21.41 18.16 -11.90
CA VAL A 391 20.47 17.12 -11.51
C VAL A 391 21.01 15.80 -12.03
N LEU A 392 21.16 14.82 -11.16
CA LEU A 392 21.55 13.46 -11.52
C LEU A 392 20.50 12.47 -11.02
N GLY A 393 19.81 11.81 -11.94
CA GLY A 393 18.93 10.69 -11.60
C GLY A 393 19.63 9.34 -11.79
N ILE A 394 19.38 8.42 -10.86
CA ILE A 394 19.98 7.09 -10.86
C ILE A 394 18.88 6.04 -10.77
N GLU A 395 18.87 5.10 -11.70
CA GLU A 395 17.85 4.06 -11.83
C GLU A 395 18.46 2.77 -12.38
N LEU A 396 17.93 1.62 -11.99
CA LEU A 396 18.43 0.32 -12.44
C LEU A 396 17.88 -0.07 -13.82
N GLY A 397 16.64 0.33 -14.13
CA GLY A 397 15.98 0.02 -15.38
C GLY A 397 16.49 0.87 -16.56
N SER A 398 17.26 0.26 -17.48
CA SER A 398 17.77 0.92 -18.69
C SER A 398 16.67 1.62 -19.51
N LYS A 399 15.51 0.97 -19.66
CA LYS A 399 14.35 1.54 -20.35
C LYS A 399 13.78 2.78 -19.64
N MET A 400 13.83 2.81 -18.30
CA MET A 400 13.38 3.97 -17.53
C MET A 400 14.34 5.15 -17.74
N ILE A 401 15.65 4.89 -17.79
CA ILE A 401 16.67 5.89 -18.13
C ILE A 401 16.48 6.44 -19.54
N GLU A 402 16.16 5.59 -20.52
CA GLU A 402 15.81 6.05 -21.88
C GLU A 402 14.62 7.01 -21.85
N PHE A 403 13.55 6.66 -21.11
CA PHE A 403 12.41 7.56 -20.92
C PHE A 403 12.79 8.85 -20.18
N ALA A 404 13.62 8.79 -19.15
CA ALA A 404 14.07 9.97 -18.43
C ALA A 404 14.86 10.93 -19.34
N LYS A 405 15.82 10.42 -20.11
CA LYS A 405 16.57 11.18 -21.11
C LYS A 405 15.66 11.76 -22.20
N HIS A 406 14.68 10.98 -22.66
CA HIS A 406 13.66 11.45 -23.60
C HIS A 406 12.83 12.59 -22.98
N ASN A 407 12.44 12.48 -21.72
CA ASN A 407 11.65 13.49 -21.02
C ASN A 407 12.41 14.81 -20.81
N VAL A 408 13.73 14.78 -20.63
CA VAL A 408 14.57 16.00 -20.66
C VAL A 408 14.44 16.72 -22.00
N LYS A 409 14.59 15.97 -23.10
CA LYS A 409 14.46 16.51 -24.47
C LYS A 409 13.05 17.02 -24.75
N LEU A 410 12.03 16.25 -24.36
CA LEU A 410 10.61 16.59 -24.51
C LEU A 410 10.28 17.93 -23.85
N ASN A 411 10.84 18.19 -22.67
CA ASN A 411 10.64 19.43 -21.92
C ASN A 411 11.61 20.56 -22.30
N LYS A 412 12.46 20.36 -23.33
CA LYS A 412 13.48 21.32 -23.78
C LYS A 412 14.39 21.78 -22.64
N LEU A 413 14.80 20.83 -21.79
CA LEU A 413 15.70 21.07 -20.69
C LEU A 413 17.15 20.79 -21.10
N ASP A 414 18.08 21.42 -20.38
CA ASP A 414 19.52 21.26 -20.61
C ASP A 414 19.98 19.85 -20.21
N ALA A 415 20.38 19.06 -21.21
CA ALA A 415 20.81 17.68 -21.05
C ALA A 415 22.24 17.53 -20.50
N GLU A 416 23.06 18.59 -20.53
CA GLU A 416 24.36 18.59 -19.87
C GLU A 416 24.19 18.79 -18.36
N ARG A 417 23.17 19.56 -17.99
CA ARG A 417 22.79 19.87 -16.60
C ARG A 417 21.96 18.78 -15.93
N ILE A 418 21.03 18.16 -16.67
CA ILE A 418 20.08 17.17 -16.17
C ILE A 418 20.39 15.83 -16.80
N GLN A 419 21.05 14.97 -16.01
CA GLN A 419 21.59 13.70 -16.45
C GLN A 419 20.89 12.54 -15.75
N PHE A 420 20.80 11.42 -16.45
CA PHE A 420 20.20 10.18 -15.95
C PHE A 420 21.11 9.02 -16.32
N THR A 421 21.48 8.19 -15.35
CA THR A 421 22.42 7.09 -15.53
C THR A 421 21.95 5.82 -14.85
N ASP A 422 22.38 4.68 -15.38
CA ASP A 422 22.20 3.41 -14.70
C ASP A 422 23.02 3.37 -13.40
N GLY A 423 22.45 2.73 -12.38
CA GLY A 423 23.15 2.47 -11.12
C GLY A 423 22.37 1.53 -10.21
N ASP A 424 23.07 0.59 -9.59
CA ASP A 424 22.53 -0.23 -8.52
C ASP A 424 22.42 0.59 -7.23
N ALA A 425 21.26 0.55 -6.57
CA ALA A 425 21.02 1.07 -5.22
C ALA A 425 22.17 0.81 -4.23
N SER A 426 22.79 -0.36 -4.37
CA SER A 426 23.87 -0.83 -3.52
C SER A 426 25.20 -0.12 -3.79
N ASN A 427 25.39 0.53 -4.94
CA ASN A 427 26.64 1.22 -5.31
C ASN A 427 26.41 2.61 -5.93
N ILE A 428 25.28 3.25 -5.62
CA ILE A 428 24.86 4.53 -6.20
C ILE A 428 25.97 5.58 -6.15
N PHE A 429 26.64 5.71 -5.01
CA PHE A 429 27.62 6.78 -4.77
C PHE A 429 29.06 6.44 -5.18
N GLN A 430 29.27 5.24 -5.76
CA GLN A 430 30.51 4.88 -6.45
C GLN A 430 30.49 5.28 -7.93
N ASN A 431 29.38 5.87 -8.39
CA ASN A 431 29.29 6.40 -9.74
C ASN A 431 30.23 7.62 -9.90
N GLN A 432 31.13 7.55 -10.89
CA GLN A 432 32.05 8.64 -11.24
C GLN A 432 31.35 10.00 -11.45
N HIS A 433 30.08 10.00 -11.84
CA HIS A 433 29.27 11.20 -12.04
C HIS A 433 28.87 11.92 -10.73
N LEU A 434 29.17 11.34 -9.57
CA LEU A 434 28.92 11.96 -8.26
C LEU A 434 30.20 12.53 -7.62
N GLU A 435 31.38 12.22 -8.16
CA GLU A 435 32.65 12.68 -7.59
C GLU A 435 32.76 14.21 -7.60
N ASP A 436 32.28 14.85 -8.67
CA ASP A 436 32.26 16.31 -8.79
C ASP A 436 31.22 16.96 -7.88
N MET A 437 30.23 16.22 -7.39
CA MET A 437 29.21 16.70 -6.46
C MET A 437 29.64 16.59 -4.99
N LYS A 438 30.57 15.70 -4.65
CA LYS A 438 31.02 15.50 -3.25
C LYS A 438 31.53 16.81 -2.64
N GLY A 439 31.15 17.08 -1.39
CA GLY A 439 31.50 18.31 -0.67
C GLY A 439 30.75 19.58 -1.10
N GLN A 440 29.83 19.49 -2.06
CA GLN A 440 28.92 20.59 -2.42
C GLN A 440 27.63 20.54 -1.60
N ASN A 441 26.82 21.59 -1.69
CA ASN A 441 25.53 21.66 -1.02
C ASN A 441 24.47 20.82 -1.77
N ASN A 442 24.41 19.53 -1.49
CA ASN A 442 23.58 18.58 -2.25
C ASN A 442 22.26 18.28 -1.56
N MET A 443 21.23 18.00 -2.35
CA MET A 443 20.01 17.35 -1.90
C MET A 443 19.92 15.95 -2.50
N VAL A 444 19.46 14.98 -1.72
CA VAL A 444 19.17 13.62 -2.19
C VAL A 444 17.69 13.31 -2.00
N ILE A 445 17.03 12.82 -3.05
CA ILE A 445 15.71 12.21 -2.96
C ILE A 445 15.88 10.69 -2.92
N VAL A 446 15.22 10.07 -1.94
CA VAL A 446 15.18 8.62 -1.75
C VAL A 446 13.74 8.17 -1.91
N ASP A 447 13.42 7.52 -3.03
CA ASP A 447 12.08 6.96 -3.33
C ASP A 447 12.17 5.44 -3.57
N PRO A 448 12.48 4.64 -2.53
CA PRO A 448 12.72 3.23 -2.71
C PRO A 448 11.41 2.46 -2.92
N SER A 449 11.54 1.19 -3.33
CA SER A 449 10.39 0.29 -3.42
C SER A 449 9.76 0.00 -2.04
N ARG A 450 8.65 -0.77 -2.03
CA ARG A 450 7.93 -1.17 -0.80
C ARG A 450 8.76 -1.88 0.27
N THR A 451 9.90 -2.45 -0.09
CA THR A 451 10.82 -3.11 0.84
C THR A 451 11.68 -2.11 1.63
N GLY A 452 11.63 -0.83 1.27
CA GLY A 452 12.52 0.21 1.77
C GLY A 452 13.92 0.14 1.17
N SER A 453 14.82 0.89 1.80
CA SER A 453 16.23 0.97 1.51
C SER A 453 17.02 -0.04 2.36
N ASN A 454 18.35 -0.06 2.18
CA ASN A 454 19.23 -1.02 2.83
C ASN A 454 20.42 -0.33 3.52
N LYS A 455 21.09 -1.08 4.40
CA LYS A 455 22.23 -0.58 5.19
C LYS A 455 23.36 -0.02 4.32
N GLN A 456 23.63 -0.65 3.17
CA GLN A 456 24.71 -0.24 2.28
C GLN A 456 24.42 1.12 1.64
N PHE A 457 23.21 1.32 1.12
CA PHE A 457 22.77 2.62 0.62
C PHE A 457 22.81 3.70 1.70
N MET A 458 22.28 3.41 2.89
CA MET A 458 22.28 4.37 4.01
C MET A 458 23.69 4.76 4.45
N THR A 459 24.64 3.82 4.41
CA THR A 459 26.04 4.12 4.72
C THR A 459 26.64 5.05 3.68
N GLN A 460 26.40 4.80 2.39
CA GLN A 460 26.86 5.68 1.32
C GLN A 460 26.22 7.06 1.36
N LEU A 461 24.95 7.14 1.76
CA LEU A 461 24.26 8.41 1.93
C LEU A 461 24.91 9.25 3.04
N LEU A 462 25.33 8.63 4.14
CA LEU A 462 26.12 9.31 5.18
C LEU A 462 27.49 9.76 4.66
N GLU A 463 28.17 8.95 3.86
CA GLU A 463 29.47 9.29 3.25
C GLU A 463 29.37 10.40 2.18
N PHE A 464 28.24 10.49 1.49
CA PHE A 464 27.98 11.55 0.50
C PHE A 464 27.66 12.90 1.14
N GLU A 465 27.23 12.88 2.41
CA GLU A 465 26.98 14.04 3.25
C GLU A 465 26.05 15.14 2.64
N PRO A 466 24.88 14.79 2.06
CA PRO A 466 23.96 15.80 1.55
C PRO A 466 23.51 16.79 2.63
N GLU A 467 23.17 18.02 2.24
CA GLU A 467 22.58 19.00 3.17
C GLU A 467 21.13 18.65 3.52
N LEU A 468 20.40 18.12 2.53
CA LEU A 468 18.98 17.80 2.62
C LEU A 468 18.71 16.40 2.06
N ILE A 469 18.04 15.56 2.84
CA ILE A 469 17.54 14.26 2.39
C ILE A 469 16.02 14.30 2.42
N VAL A 470 15.40 13.94 1.31
CA VAL A 470 13.96 13.80 1.19
C VAL A 470 13.65 12.33 0.95
N TYR A 471 13.12 11.65 1.95
CA TYR A 471 12.74 10.26 1.87
C TYR A 471 11.24 10.17 1.56
N VAL A 472 10.90 9.74 0.35
CA VAL A 472 9.53 9.43 -0.10
C VAL A 472 9.27 7.94 0.07
N SER A 473 8.10 7.55 0.58
CA SER A 473 7.78 6.14 0.78
C SER A 473 6.29 5.83 0.67
N CYS A 474 6.01 4.76 -0.09
CA CYS A 474 4.69 4.11 -0.16
C CYS A 474 4.44 3.07 0.94
N ASN A 475 5.43 2.85 1.80
CA ASN A 475 5.35 1.99 2.99
C ASN A 475 6.00 2.69 4.19
N VAL A 476 5.18 3.29 5.04
CA VAL A 476 5.67 4.06 6.19
C VAL A 476 6.37 3.18 7.24
N PHE A 477 6.05 1.88 7.32
CA PHE A 477 6.71 0.97 8.27
C PHE A 477 8.18 0.73 7.90
N THR A 478 8.46 0.49 6.61
CA THR A 478 9.85 0.38 6.14
C THR A 478 10.58 1.72 6.23
N GLN A 479 9.89 2.84 5.99
CA GLN A 479 10.49 4.17 6.19
C GLN A 479 10.92 4.35 7.66
N ALA A 480 10.04 4.09 8.63
CA ALA A 480 10.37 4.22 10.05
C ALA A 480 11.56 3.33 10.45
N ARG A 481 11.54 2.05 10.04
CA ARG A 481 12.66 1.11 10.23
C ARG A 481 13.96 1.64 9.62
N ASP A 482 13.90 2.17 8.40
CA ASP A 482 15.08 2.63 7.69
C ASP A 482 15.68 3.89 8.30
N LEU A 483 14.84 4.81 8.77
CA LEU A 483 15.28 6.01 9.46
C LEU A 483 15.88 5.69 10.83
N GLU A 484 15.35 4.69 11.54
CA GLU A 484 15.97 4.19 12.77
C GLU A 484 17.33 3.53 12.51
N MET A 485 17.41 2.73 11.46
CA MET A 485 18.69 2.16 11.00
C MET A 485 19.68 3.28 10.63
N PHE A 486 19.21 4.31 9.92
CA PHE A 486 20.02 5.48 9.55
C PHE A 486 20.56 6.16 10.81
N GLU A 487 19.72 6.42 11.81
CA GLU A 487 20.10 7.00 13.11
C GLU A 487 21.24 6.19 13.78
N LYS A 488 21.08 4.87 13.86
CA LYS A 488 22.11 3.99 14.44
C LYS A 488 23.42 4.02 13.67
N LEU A 489 23.38 4.13 12.34
CA LEU A 489 24.58 4.21 11.49
C LEU A 489 25.33 5.53 11.69
N GLN A 490 24.63 6.63 12.01
CA GLN A 490 25.28 7.92 12.25
C GLN A 490 26.29 7.87 13.40
N GLY A 491 26.15 6.94 14.35
CA GLY A 491 27.10 6.73 15.45
C GLY A 491 28.55 6.51 14.99
N LYS A 492 28.75 6.10 13.74
CA LYS A 492 30.07 5.88 13.11
C LYS A 492 30.47 6.97 12.11
N SER A 493 29.60 7.96 11.89
CA SER A 493 29.82 9.06 10.94
C SER A 493 30.18 10.35 11.69
N ASN A 494 30.99 11.20 11.04
CA ASN A 494 31.30 12.55 11.50
C ASN A 494 30.15 13.54 11.24
N VAL A 495 29.17 13.14 10.45
CA VAL A 495 27.97 13.91 10.16
C VAL A 495 26.77 13.30 10.87
N LYS A 496 25.90 14.18 11.36
CA LYS A 496 24.60 13.84 11.94
C LYS A 496 23.48 14.44 11.11
N TYR A 497 22.40 13.70 11.03
CA TYR A 497 21.12 14.20 10.54
C TYR A 497 20.09 14.07 11.63
N ARG A 498 19.08 14.93 11.56
CA ARG A 498 17.84 14.78 12.30
C ARG A 498 16.69 14.72 11.32
N VAL A 499 15.69 13.91 11.64
CA VAL A 499 14.40 13.97 10.96
C VAL A 499 13.69 15.24 11.44
N LYS A 500 13.52 16.17 10.51
CA LYS A 500 12.92 17.49 10.72
C LYS A 500 11.40 17.44 10.68
N ASP A 501 10.84 16.71 9.72
CA ASP A 501 9.40 16.68 9.48
C ASP A 501 9.00 15.36 8.80
N VAL A 502 7.79 14.88 9.11
CA VAL A 502 7.18 13.68 8.51
C VAL A 502 5.73 13.98 8.20
N VAL A 503 5.38 13.94 6.91
CA VAL A 503 4.04 14.29 6.42
C VAL A 503 3.51 13.19 5.51
N GLY A 504 2.24 12.83 5.71
CA GLY A 504 1.50 11.95 4.83
C GLY A 504 0.85 12.70 3.66
N PHE A 505 0.63 12.00 2.56
CA PHE A 505 -0.11 12.48 1.40
C PHE A 505 -1.15 11.44 1.00
N ASP A 506 -2.39 11.89 0.84
CA ASP A 506 -3.48 11.03 0.44
C ASP A 506 -3.48 10.80 -1.08
N PHE A 507 -2.57 9.96 -1.56
CA PHE A 507 -2.54 9.53 -2.96
C PHE A 507 -3.72 8.63 -3.31
N PHE A 508 -4.33 7.97 -2.33
CA PHE A 508 -5.35 6.97 -2.54
C PHE A 508 -6.56 7.17 -1.62
N PRO A 509 -7.35 8.26 -1.83
CA PRO A 509 -8.61 8.45 -1.11
C PRO A 509 -9.51 7.22 -1.21
N GLN A 510 -10.38 7.02 -0.22
CA GLN A 510 -11.25 5.83 -0.09
C GLN A 510 -10.54 4.51 0.21
N THR A 511 -9.20 4.51 0.26
CA THR A 511 -8.38 3.36 0.61
C THR A 511 -7.57 3.63 1.87
N LYS A 512 -7.01 2.57 2.46
CA LYS A 512 -6.10 2.65 3.61
C LYS A 512 -4.73 3.25 3.32
N HIS A 513 -4.32 3.30 2.04
CA HIS A 513 -2.93 3.61 1.70
C HIS A 513 -2.61 5.08 1.93
N VAL A 514 -1.40 5.34 2.43
CA VAL A 514 -0.83 6.67 2.62
C VAL A 514 0.61 6.67 2.11
N GLU A 515 0.95 7.67 1.31
CA GLU A 515 2.33 7.94 0.90
C GLU A 515 2.93 8.92 1.92
N THR A 516 4.22 8.80 2.22
CA THR A 516 4.87 9.62 3.25
C THR A 516 6.11 10.29 2.70
N VAL A 517 6.37 11.51 3.17
CA VAL A 517 7.61 12.24 2.90
C VAL A 517 8.24 12.64 4.23
N ALA A 518 9.41 12.07 4.52
CA ALA A 518 10.24 12.47 5.64
C ALA A 518 11.37 13.39 5.16
N ILE A 519 11.61 14.45 5.91
CA ILE A 519 12.66 15.43 5.64
C ILE A 519 13.74 15.27 6.69
N LEU A 520 14.97 15.02 6.26
CA LEU A 520 16.13 14.98 7.13
C LEU A 520 17.08 16.11 6.75
N GLU A 521 17.58 16.81 7.76
CA GLU A 521 18.56 17.88 7.59
C GLU A 521 19.84 17.56 8.36
N LYS A 522 20.96 18.00 7.78
CA LYS A 522 22.28 17.92 8.40
C LYS A 522 22.34 18.84 9.63
N VAL A 523 22.83 18.33 10.76
CA VAL A 523 22.92 19.03 12.06
C VAL A 523 24.32 19.56 12.31
#